data_AF-A0A1Z5JIL6-F1
#
_entry.id   AF-A0A1Z5JIL6-F1
#
_cell.length_a   1.000
_cell.length_b   1.000
_cell.length_c   1.000
_cell.angle_alpha   90.00
_cell.angle_beta   90.00
_cell.angle_gamma   90.00
#
_symmetry.space_group_name_H-M   'P 1'
#
loop_
_entity.id
_entity.type
_entity.pdbx_description
1 polymer ?
#
loop_
_entity_poly.entity_id
_entity_poly.type
_entity_poly.pdbx_seq_one_letter_code
_entity_poly.pdbx_strand_id
1 'polypeptide(L)'
;MLLSRHGILATFCWWSTLLWLPSLHSFSYNSIRVRRPPIVSGFSTLSSLPITNAEDDEWILSHGLLLSSFTDGLRNNVAAQEALRHGLVRTLLLEAIRQVESIVQQSATFSPCCGPTNVAAWSCLEQLDEAVSKVDEVIDDPLKVFWNCFTEKENASLLRNYPIVLRVAYIPTAMYALRPESHNTPGKQRQRARADAKQRRDELFQLLQQLLTHPQHSSIPVQICTVDWDDGSVKQPQQSPYCCAVDIATIPAQGKQVFGEWSPHLIYVQGGNTFWLHHCMTKGHWDTDLLQLCQRTNAFYIGASAGAILAGRWMQTACWKEWDDPRVVPGMEEYGAWESVAGLQMMGEYSVFVHYDEEQWVTRVEEKSRAMEGGRRHLITLRDDQAVYVNGRQLEVRILSSLETFVEKKIASNL
;
A
#
# COMPACT_ATOMS: atom_id res chain seq x y z
N MET A 1 51.77 50.74 8.33
CA MET A 1 52.79 50.17 7.42
C MET A 1 53.61 49.18 8.23
N LEU A 2 53.56 47.89 7.87
CA LEU A 2 54.41 46.75 8.32
C LEU A 2 54.46 46.42 9.84
N LEU A 3 54.62 45.19 10.31
CA LEU A 3 54.22 43.84 9.91
C LEU A 3 54.69 42.93 11.07
N SER A 4 53.87 41.95 11.41
CA SER A 4 54.29 40.57 11.75
C SER A 4 54.90 40.21 13.14
N ARG A 5 54.15 39.32 13.83
CA ARG A 5 54.46 37.93 14.23
C ARG A 5 55.20 37.58 15.54
N HIS A 6 54.44 36.79 16.32
CA HIS A 6 54.78 35.51 17.00
C HIS A 6 55.35 35.54 18.43
N GLY A 7 54.71 34.77 19.31
CA GLY A 7 55.22 34.37 20.62
C GLY A 7 54.14 33.82 21.55
N ILE A 8 53.85 32.51 21.45
CA ILE A 8 53.02 31.71 22.37
C ILE A 8 53.85 31.33 23.60
N LEU A 9 53.25 31.38 24.81
CA LEU A 9 53.54 30.65 26.08
C LEU A 9 53.18 31.60 27.25
N ALA A 10 52.61 31.23 28.38
CA ALA A 10 51.84 30.10 28.89
C ALA A 10 51.36 30.53 30.30
N THR A 11 50.27 29.93 30.77
CA THR A 11 49.93 29.69 32.19
C THR A 11 49.89 30.87 33.18
N PHE A 12 48.69 31.19 33.70
CA PHE A 12 48.27 30.79 35.05
C PHE A 12 46.81 31.21 35.28
N CYS A 13 45.93 30.22 35.42
CA CYS A 13 44.56 30.40 35.89
C CYS A 13 44.58 30.66 37.41
N TRP A 14 43.88 31.70 37.85
CA TRP A 14 43.49 31.84 39.25
C TRP A 14 42.02 31.46 39.39
N TRP A 15 41.80 30.41 40.18
CA TRP A 15 40.49 29.94 40.63
C TRP A 15 39.84 30.99 41.53
N SER A 16 38.60 31.36 41.25
CA SER A 16 37.65 31.79 42.27
C SER A 16 36.43 30.87 42.20
N THR A 17 36.39 29.96 43.16
CA THR A 17 35.30 29.06 43.48
C THR A 17 34.08 29.87 43.95
N LEU A 18 33.14 30.11 43.05
CA LEU A 18 31.77 30.47 43.39
C LEU A 18 30.93 29.20 43.34
N LEU A 19 30.56 28.72 44.54
CA LEU A 19 29.60 27.65 44.78
C LEU A 19 28.26 28.00 44.12
N TRP A 20 28.01 27.43 42.95
CA TRP A 20 26.69 27.33 42.36
C TRP A 20 26.11 25.96 42.74
N LEU A 21 25.21 25.96 43.72
CA LEU A 21 24.36 24.80 44.02
C LEU A 21 23.37 24.63 42.85
N PRO A 22 23.36 23.50 42.13
CA PRO A 22 22.26 23.21 41.23
C PRO A 22 21.05 22.82 42.07
N SER A 23 19.97 23.59 41.97
CA SER A 23 18.66 23.14 42.43
C SER A 23 18.26 21.90 41.62
N LEU A 24 18.12 20.78 42.31
CA LEU A 24 17.47 19.59 41.80
C LEU A 24 15.96 19.88 41.69
N HIS A 25 15.58 20.56 40.62
CA HIS A 25 14.23 20.45 40.06
C HIS A 25 14.33 19.60 38.82
N SER A 26 14.07 18.30 38.99
CA SER A 26 13.68 17.44 37.88
C SER A 26 12.34 17.97 37.35
N PHE A 27 12.40 18.84 36.35
CA PHE A 27 11.26 19.07 35.50
C PHE A 27 11.01 17.78 34.72
N SER A 28 10.06 16.99 35.21
CA SER A 28 9.44 15.94 34.43
C SER A 28 8.73 16.61 33.26
N TYR A 29 9.36 16.58 32.08
CA TYR A 29 8.70 16.92 30.83
C TYR A 29 7.53 15.94 30.68
N ASN A 30 6.32 16.43 30.93
CA ASN A 30 5.12 15.73 30.50
C ASN A 30 5.22 15.58 28.99
N SER A 31 5.40 14.33 28.55
CA SER A 31 5.25 13.89 27.16
C SER A 31 4.08 14.65 26.52
N ILE A 32 4.40 15.49 25.53
CA ILE A 32 3.41 16.04 24.61
C ILE A 32 2.89 14.83 23.83
N ARG A 33 1.82 14.21 24.34
CA ARG A 33 1.08 13.17 23.64
C ARG A 33 0.25 13.86 22.57
N VAL A 34 0.79 13.92 21.36
CA VAL A 34 -0.07 14.01 20.17
C VAL A 34 -1.03 12.82 20.28
N ARG A 35 -2.34 13.10 20.40
CA ARG A 35 -3.38 12.07 20.46
C ARG A 35 -3.47 11.36 19.12
N ARG A 36 -2.60 10.39 18.89
CA ARG A 36 -2.79 9.37 17.86
C ARG A 36 -2.76 8.01 18.53
N PRO A 37 -3.59 7.03 18.09
CA PRO A 37 -3.32 5.64 18.42
C PRO A 37 -1.86 5.33 18.06
N PRO A 38 -1.12 4.58 18.87
CA PRO A 38 0.28 4.32 18.63
C PRO A 38 0.43 3.65 17.27
N ILE A 39 0.93 4.39 16.27
CA ILE A 39 1.61 3.78 15.14
C ILE A 39 2.83 3.12 15.77
N VAL A 40 2.90 1.79 15.72
CA VAL A 40 3.96 0.98 16.32
C VAL A 40 5.31 1.45 15.80
N SER A 41 5.93 2.40 16.50
CA SER A 41 7.21 3.02 16.17
C SER A 41 8.31 2.32 16.97
N GLY A 42 8.46 1.02 16.74
CA GLY A 42 9.56 0.22 17.25
C GLY A 42 10.56 -0.11 16.16
N PHE A 43 11.42 0.85 15.78
CA PHE A 43 12.60 0.55 14.97
C PHE A 43 13.72 0.02 15.90
N SER A 44 13.77 -1.29 16.07
CA SER A 44 14.96 -2.00 16.58
C SER A 44 15.03 -3.36 15.92
N THR A 45 16.07 -3.55 15.09
CA THR A 45 16.58 -4.82 14.54
C THR A 45 15.54 -5.95 14.40
N LEU A 46 14.84 -5.93 13.27
CA LEU A 46 13.93 -7.00 12.81
C LEU A 46 14.73 -8.27 12.44
N SER A 47 15.13 -9.04 13.44
CA SER A 47 15.41 -10.46 13.28
C SER A 47 14.30 -11.23 13.97
N SER A 48 13.43 -11.87 13.18
CA SER A 48 12.39 -12.82 13.59
C SER A 48 11.49 -12.35 14.75
N LEU A 49 10.49 -11.52 14.45
CA LEU A 49 9.30 -11.50 15.31
C LEU A 49 8.54 -12.81 15.09
N PRO A 50 8.31 -13.63 16.12
CA PRO A 50 7.41 -14.76 16.01
C PRO A 50 6.03 -14.21 15.71
N ILE A 51 5.39 -14.71 14.66
CA ILE A 51 3.95 -14.55 14.42
C ILE A 51 3.28 -15.21 15.63
N THR A 52 3.02 -14.44 16.68
CA THR A 52 2.30 -14.91 17.86
C THR A 52 0.87 -15.20 17.44
N ASN A 53 0.36 -16.36 17.85
CA ASN A 53 -1.01 -16.84 17.60
C ASN A 53 -2.01 -15.68 17.76
N ALA A 54 -2.49 -15.18 16.62
CA ALA A 54 -3.49 -14.13 16.53
C ALA A 54 -4.83 -14.73 16.96
N GLU A 55 -5.22 -14.48 18.21
CA GLU A 55 -6.58 -14.73 18.69
C GLU A 55 -7.53 -13.54 18.41
N ASP A 56 -7.10 -12.54 17.64
CA ASP A 56 -7.92 -11.37 17.33
C ASP A 56 -8.11 -11.21 15.81
N ASP A 57 -9.37 -10.93 15.40
CA ASP A 57 -9.88 -10.69 14.04
C ASP A 57 -9.28 -9.45 13.34
N GLU A 58 -7.99 -9.18 13.51
CA GLU A 58 -7.37 -7.94 13.06
C GLU A 58 -7.15 -7.95 11.53
N TRP A 59 -7.84 -7.04 10.84
CA TRP A 59 -7.64 -6.85 9.41
C TRP A 59 -6.28 -6.22 9.14
N ILE A 60 -5.47 -6.89 8.34
CA ILE A 60 -4.14 -6.41 7.97
C ILE A 60 -4.23 -5.23 6.99
N LEU A 61 -5.25 -5.22 6.13
CA LEU A 61 -5.38 -4.23 5.07
C LEU A 61 -6.05 -2.95 5.57
N SER A 62 -5.30 -1.86 5.64
CA SER A 62 -5.87 -0.55 5.97
C SER A 62 -6.92 -0.11 4.94
N HIS A 63 -6.57 -0.16 3.64
CA HIS A 63 -7.47 0.11 2.53
C HIS A 63 -7.09 -0.70 1.30
N GLY A 64 -8.08 -1.11 0.51
CA GLY A 64 -7.81 -1.67 -0.81
C GLY A 64 -9.05 -1.91 -1.67
N LEU A 65 -8.81 -2.36 -2.89
CA LEU A 65 -9.84 -2.75 -3.85
C LEU A 65 -9.61 -4.18 -4.35
N LEU A 66 -10.63 -5.02 -4.26
CA LEU A 66 -10.62 -6.35 -4.86
C LEU A 66 -11.57 -6.37 -6.07
N LEU A 67 -11.05 -6.74 -7.22
CA LEU A 67 -11.73 -6.62 -8.51
C LEU A 67 -11.88 -7.99 -9.15
N SER A 68 -12.98 -8.22 -9.86
CA SER A 68 -13.04 -9.35 -10.80
C SER A 68 -12.28 -9.04 -12.09
N SER A 69 -12.56 -7.88 -12.70
CA SER A 69 -11.96 -7.42 -13.96
C SER A 69 -11.36 -6.02 -13.80
N PHE A 70 -10.20 -5.76 -14.41
CA PHE A 70 -9.65 -4.39 -14.47
C PHE A 70 -10.53 -3.48 -15.34
N THR A 71 -10.99 -3.97 -16.49
CA THR A 71 -11.76 -3.16 -17.45
C THR A 71 -13.10 -2.76 -16.84
N ASP A 72 -13.86 -3.74 -16.36
CA ASP A 72 -15.24 -3.50 -15.96
C ASP A 72 -15.35 -3.09 -14.49
N GLY A 73 -14.54 -3.71 -13.62
CA GLY A 73 -14.57 -3.47 -12.17
C GLY A 73 -13.77 -2.23 -11.73
N LEU A 74 -12.88 -1.69 -12.57
CA LEU A 74 -12.13 -0.46 -12.26
C LEU A 74 -12.24 0.60 -13.36
N ARG A 75 -11.78 0.34 -14.58
CA ARG A 75 -11.74 1.35 -15.67
C ARG A 75 -13.13 1.88 -16.05
N ASN A 76 -14.17 1.06 -15.96
CA ASN A 76 -15.55 1.47 -16.28
C ASN A 76 -16.41 1.70 -15.02
N ASN A 77 -15.84 1.52 -13.82
CA ASN A 77 -16.55 1.66 -12.55
C ASN A 77 -16.12 2.96 -11.85
N VAL A 78 -16.95 4.00 -11.98
CA VAL A 78 -16.68 5.32 -11.43
C VAL A 78 -16.55 5.29 -9.90
N ALA A 79 -17.38 4.49 -9.21
CA ALA A 79 -17.31 4.36 -7.76
C ALA A 79 -15.98 3.73 -7.30
N ALA A 80 -15.49 2.71 -8.02
CA ALA A 80 -14.20 2.09 -7.73
C ALA A 80 -13.03 3.05 -8.02
N GLN A 81 -13.12 3.84 -9.09
CA GLN A 81 -12.13 4.88 -9.38
C GLN A 81 -12.09 5.96 -8.30
N GLU A 82 -13.25 6.36 -7.78
CA GLU A 82 -13.35 7.35 -6.72
C GLU A 82 -12.78 6.82 -5.40
N ALA A 83 -13.11 5.58 -5.04
CA ALA A 83 -12.54 4.92 -3.88
C ALA A 83 -11.00 4.78 -4.00
N LEU A 84 -10.50 4.45 -5.20
CA LEU A 84 -9.07 4.42 -5.48
C LEU A 84 -8.45 5.81 -5.30
N ARG A 85 -9.05 6.85 -5.90
CA ARG A 85 -8.57 8.22 -5.85
C ARG A 85 -8.47 8.75 -4.42
N HIS A 86 -9.52 8.56 -3.61
CA HIS A 86 -9.52 8.88 -2.19
C HIS A 86 -8.42 8.13 -1.43
N GLY A 87 -8.35 6.81 -1.62
CA GLY A 87 -7.35 5.98 -0.95
C GLY A 87 -5.91 6.39 -1.25
N LEU A 88 -5.60 6.69 -2.52
CA LEU A 88 -4.27 7.11 -2.93
C LEU A 88 -3.89 8.48 -2.38
N VAL A 89 -4.79 9.47 -2.49
CA VAL A 89 -4.55 10.81 -1.93
C VAL A 89 -4.27 10.72 -0.43
N ARG A 90 -5.08 9.93 0.28
CA ARG A 90 -4.91 9.68 1.71
C ARG A 90 -3.53 9.07 2.02
N THR A 91 -3.11 8.04 1.28
CA THR A 91 -1.78 7.43 1.46
C THR A 91 -0.66 8.44 1.22
N LEU A 92 -0.79 9.34 0.23
CA LEU A 92 0.20 10.38 -0.05
C LEU A 92 0.24 11.47 1.03
N LEU A 93 -0.90 11.88 1.58
CA LEU A 93 -0.96 12.80 2.73
C LEU A 93 -0.27 12.19 3.96
N LEU A 94 -0.47 10.90 4.22
CA LEU A 94 0.21 10.19 5.30
C LEU A 94 1.73 10.09 5.08
N GLU A 95 2.19 9.96 3.84
CA GLU A 95 3.62 10.05 3.54
C GLU A 95 4.16 11.44 3.87
N ALA A 96 3.47 12.51 3.43
CA ALA A 96 3.87 13.88 3.72
C ALA A 96 3.93 14.15 5.23
N ILE A 97 2.95 13.65 5.99
CA ILE A 97 2.95 13.71 7.47
C ILE A 97 4.23 13.09 8.04
N ARG A 98 4.58 11.86 7.63
CA ARG A 98 5.79 11.18 8.11
C ARG A 98 7.07 11.95 7.78
N GLN A 99 7.13 12.58 6.61
CA GLN A 99 8.27 13.40 6.20
C GLN A 99 8.39 14.65 7.10
N VAL A 100 7.28 15.35 7.35
CA VAL A 100 7.24 16.54 8.23
C VAL A 100 7.56 16.15 9.68
N GLU A 101 7.05 15.02 10.17
CA GLU A 101 7.40 14.48 11.49
C GLU A 101 8.90 14.22 11.64
N SER A 102 9.54 13.66 10.61
CA SER A 102 10.99 13.46 10.60
C SER A 102 11.75 14.79 10.71
N ILE A 103 11.30 15.84 10.01
CA ILE A 103 11.86 17.20 10.14
C ILE A 103 11.69 17.75 11.55
N VAL A 104 10.50 17.60 12.14
CA VAL A 104 10.22 18.03 13.52
C VAL A 104 11.12 17.29 14.50
N GLN A 105 11.23 15.97 14.38
CA GLN A 105 12.07 15.14 15.25
C GLN A 105 13.56 15.50 15.15
N GLN A 106 14.05 15.73 13.93
CA GLN A 106 15.41 16.21 13.72
C GLN A 106 15.62 17.57 14.40
N SER A 107 14.68 18.51 14.24
CA SER A 107 14.78 19.84 14.87
C SER A 107 14.80 19.79 16.40
N ALA A 108 14.02 18.89 17.01
CA ALA A 108 13.97 18.71 18.45
C ALA A 108 15.29 18.14 19.02
N THR A 109 15.97 17.29 18.25
CA THR A 109 17.26 16.72 18.65
C THR A 109 18.36 17.78 18.80
N PHE A 110 18.30 18.86 18.00
CA PHE A 110 19.25 19.96 18.08
C PHE A 110 18.98 20.96 19.22
N SER A 111 17.81 20.91 19.85
CA SER A 111 17.48 21.83 20.95
C SER A 111 16.63 21.16 22.05
N PRO A 112 17.23 20.31 22.89
CA PRO A 112 16.52 19.56 23.93
C PRO A 112 15.75 20.45 24.92
N CYS A 113 16.20 21.70 25.10
CA CYS A 113 15.66 22.63 26.09
C CYS A 113 14.68 23.66 25.50
N CYS A 114 14.67 23.88 24.18
CA CYS A 114 13.87 24.95 23.55
C CYS A 114 12.69 24.43 22.73
N GLY A 115 12.48 23.10 22.73
CA GLY A 115 11.47 22.48 21.89
C GLY A 115 11.81 22.55 20.39
N PRO A 116 10.90 22.08 19.54
CA PRO A 116 11.09 22.10 18.09
C PRO A 116 11.15 23.54 17.59
N THR A 117 12.29 23.93 17.02
CA THR A 117 12.55 25.29 16.54
C THR A 117 11.85 25.60 15.22
N ASN A 118 11.39 24.56 14.50
CA ASN A 118 10.74 24.70 13.20
C ASN A 118 9.20 24.81 13.37
N VAL A 119 8.73 26.00 13.75
CA VAL A 119 7.29 26.31 13.91
C VAL A 119 6.51 26.06 12.61
N ALA A 120 7.12 26.32 11.46
CA ALA A 120 6.50 26.07 10.16
C ALA A 120 6.20 24.58 9.94
N ALA A 121 7.09 23.68 10.37
CA ALA A 121 6.86 22.24 10.27
C ALA A 121 5.69 21.77 11.15
N TRP A 122 5.49 22.40 12.32
CA TRP A 122 4.32 22.11 13.17
C TRP A 122 3.02 22.57 12.53
N SER A 123 2.97 23.82 12.05
CA SER A 123 1.80 24.34 11.32
C SER A 123 1.46 23.43 10.13
N CYS A 124 2.47 23.02 9.35
CA CYS A 124 2.30 22.10 8.24
C CYS A 124 1.72 20.74 8.68
N LEU A 125 2.17 20.20 9.82
CA LEU A 125 1.67 18.94 10.36
C LEU A 125 0.19 19.03 10.75
N GLU A 126 -0.23 20.12 11.41
CA GLU A 126 -1.64 20.35 11.79
C GLU A 126 -2.54 20.45 10.55
N GLN A 127 -2.09 21.16 9.52
CA GLN A 127 -2.83 21.27 8.26
C GLN A 127 -2.95 19.95 7.51
N LEU A 128 -1.88 19.14 7.50
CA LEU A 128 -1.92 17.82 6.88
C LEU A 128 -2.85 16.86 7.64
N ASP A 129 -2.89 16.95 8.98
CA ASP A 129 -3.85 16.18 9.79
C ASP A 129 -5.30 16.59 9.50
N GLU A 130 -5.57 17.90 9.42
CA GLU A 130 -6.88 18.41 9.03
C GLU A 130 -7.28 17.94 7.62
N ALA A 131 -6.34 17.93 6.68
CA ALA A 131 -6.54 17.44 5.33
C ALA A 131 -6.89 15.95 5.28
N VAL A 132 -6.23 15.12 6.09
CA VAL A 132 -6.59 13.70 6.21
C VAL A 132 -8.02 13.55 6.75
N SER A 133 -8.42 14.34 7.75
CA SER A 133 -9.81 14.33 8.26
C SER A 133 -10.82 14.68 7.16
N LYS A 134 -10.55 15.73 6.38
CA LYS A 134 -11.41 16.15 5.26
C LYS A 134 -11.54 15.08 4.17
N VAL A 135 -10.46 14.38 3.86
CA VAL A 135 -10.48 13.26 2.89
C VAL A 135 -11.27 12.07 3.44
N ASP A 136 -11.18 11.79 4.73
CA ASP A 136 -11.90 10.68 5.40
C ASP A 136 -13.40 10.97 5.54
N GLU A 137 -13.79 12.24 5.68
CA GLU A 137 -15.20 12.67 5.76
C GLU A 137 -15.91 12.72 4.39
N VAL A 138 -15.18 12.53 3.28
CA VAL A 138 -15.71 12.55 1.89
C VAL A 138 -16.47 13.85 1.57
N ILE A 139 -16.07 14.96 2.19
CA ILE A 139 -16.75 16.26 2.03
C ILE A 139 -16.28 16.98 0.76
N ASP A 140 -14.98 16.87 0.46
CA ASP A 140 -14.33 17.64 -0.59
C ASP A 140 -13.67 16.72 -1.62
N ASP A 141 -13.42 17.28 -2.81
CA ASP A 141 -12.56 16.65 -3.81
C ASP A 141 -11.18 16.36 -3.19
N PRO A 142 -10.75 15.08 -3.05
CA PRO A 142 -9.50 14.74 -2.39
C PRO A 142 -8.28 15.38 -3.07
N LEU A 143 -8.29 15.57 -4.40
CA LEU A 143 -7.17 16.23 -5.08
C LEU A 143 -7.11 17.72 -4.74
N LYS A 144 -8.26 18.37 -4.60
CA LYS A 144 -8.32 19.77 -4.16
C LYS A 144 -7.80 19.90 -2.74
N VAL A 145 -8.23 19.02 -1.83
CA VAL A 145 -7.71 18.99 -0.44
C VAL A 145 -6.20 18.80 -0.44
N PHE A 146 -5.70 17.83 -1.22
CA PHE A 146 -4.27 17.60 -1.38
C PHE A 146 -3.56 18.87 -1.83
N TRP A 147 -3.93 19.45 -2.97
CA TRP A 147 -3.20 20.60 -3.53
C TRP A 147 -3.26 21.85 -2.67
N ASN A 148 -4.33 22.07 -1.90
CA ASN A 148 -4.38 23.17 -0.95
C ASN A 148 -3.22 23.07 0.05
N CYS A 149 -2.91 21.87 0.55
CA CYS A 149 -1.78 21.66 1.46
C CYS A 149 -0.42 21.97 0.82
N PHE A 150 -0.24 21.68 -0.48
CA PHE A 150 1.06 21.84 -1.15
C PHE A 150 1.26 23.21 -1.81
N THR A 151 0.20 24.01 -1.96
CA THR A 151 0.26 25.33 -2.60
C THR A 151 0.37 26.48 -1.60
N GLU A 152 0.01 26.27 -0.33
CA GLU A 152 0.27 27.24 0.73
C GLU A 152 1.77 27.54 0.84
N LYS A 153 2.11 28.83 0.82
CA LYS A 153 3.50 29.31 0.67
C LYS A 153 4.46 28.72 1.70
N GLU A 154 3.99 28.52 2.93
CA GLU A 154 4.79 27.98 4.03
C GLU A 154 5.09 26.48 3.82
N ASN A 155 4.05 25.68 3.56
CA ASN A 155 4.18 24.25 3.28
C ASN A 155 4.96 23.97 1.99
N ALA A 156 4.69 24.76 0.95
CA ALA A 156 5.35 24.65 -0.34
C ALA A 156 6.87 24.85 -0.25
N SER A 157 7.37 25.51 0.81
CA SER A 157 8.82 25.65 1.04
C SER A 157 9.41 24.42 1.72
N LEU A 158 8.70 23.82 2.68
CA LEU A 158 9.12 22.63 3.42
C LEU A 158 9.08 21.38 2.54
N LEU A 159 7.96 21.18 1.84
CA LEU A 159 7.68 19.98 1.04
C LEU A 159 8.39 20.00 -0.32
N ARG A 160 8.95 21.15 -0.75
CA ARG A 160 9.71 21.25 -2.01
C ARG A 160 10.91 20.30 -2.06
N ASN A 161 11.54 20.05 -0.91
CA ASN A 161 12.69 19.16 -0.81
C ASN A 161 12.30 17.68 -0.77
N TYR A 162 11.00 17.39 -0.64
CA TYR A 162 10.47 16.05 -0.52
C TYR A 162 9.30 15.87 -1.51
N PRO A 163 9.60 15.77 -2.82
CA PRO A 163 8.57 15.63 -3.82
C PRO A 163 7.74 14.38 -3.55
N ILE A 164 6.44 14.57 -3.40
CA ILE A 164 5.48 13.48 -3.23
C ILE A 164 5.20 12.87 -4.61
N VAL A 165 5.51 11.59 -4.75
CA VAL A 165 5.37 10.81 -5.99
C VAL A 165 4.58 9.56 -5.68
N LEU A 166 3.55 9.26 -6.48
CA LEU A 166 2.86 7.98 -6.38
C LEU A 166 3.79 6.86 -6.88
N ARG A 167 4.26 6.02 -5.96
CA ARG A 167 5.05 4.82 -6.26
C ARG A 167 4.15 3.60 -6.35
N VAL A 168 4.25 2.87 -7.46
CA VAL A 168 3.36 1.74 -7.78
C VAL A 168 4.18 0.48 -8.08
N ALA A 169 3.91 -0.59 -7.35
CA ALA A 169 4.41 -1.92 -7.67
C ALA A 169 3.31 -2.72 -8.37
N TYR A 170 3.53 -3.07 -9.64
CA TYR A 170 2.64 -3.90 -10.44
C TYR A 170 3.15 -5.34 -10.51
N ILE A 171 2.33 -6.30 -10.12
CA ILE A 171 2.71 -7.71 -9.94
C ILE A 171 1.90 -8.59 -10.90
N PRO A 172 2.45 -8.91 -12.09
CA PRO A 172 1.80 -9.74 -13.11
C PRO A 172 2.06 -11.23 -12.97
N THR A 173 2.69 -11.69 -11.87
CA THR A 173 3.24 -13.05 -11.76
C THR A 173 2.23 -14.15 -12.07
N ALA A 174 0.95 -13.98 -11.71
CA ALA A 174 -0.12 -14.92 -12.06
C ALA A 174 -0.23 -15.20 -13.58
N MET A 175 0.07 -14.19 -14.42
CA MET A 175 0.03 -14.31 -15.88
C MET A 175 1.15 -15.17 -16.46
N TYR A 176 2.23 -15.39 -15.69
CA TYR A 176 3.43 -16.09 -16.16
C TYR A 176 3.37 -17.61 -16.02
N ALA A 177 2.27 -18.14 -15.48
CA ALA A 177 2.03 -19.57 -15.39
C ALA A 177 2.10 -20.22 -16.79
N LEU A 178 2.96 -21.23 -16.91
CA LEU A 178 3.11 -21.98 -18.14
C LEU A 178 1.94 -22.96 -18.28
N ARG A 179 1.37 -23.06 -19.48
CA ARG A 179 0.33 -24.04 -19.77
C ARG A 179 0.99 -25.32 -20.30
N PRO A 180 0.92 -26.45 -19.57
CA PRO A 180 1.54 -27.70 -20.01
C PRO A 180 1.01 -28.19 -21.35
N GLU A 181 -0.29 -27.98 -21.59
CA GLU A 181 -0.98 -28.42 -22.81
C GLU A 181 -0.73 -27.50 -24.03
N SER A 182 0.02 -26.42 -23.89
CA SER A 182 0.23 -25.50 -25.01
C SER A 182 1.28 -26.04 -26.00
N HIS A 183 0.96 -26.00 -27.29
CA HIS A 183 1.93 -26.26 -28.36
C HIS A 183 3.05 -25.20 -28.47
N ASN A 184 2.96 -24.07 -27.76
CA ASN A 184 4.01 -23.06 -27.76
C ASN A 184 5.10 -23.42 -26.76
N THR A 185 6.36 -23.22 -27.16
CA THR A 185 7.49 -23.38 -26.25
C THR A 185 7.35 -22.48 -25.01
N PRO A 186 7.87 -22.90 -23.84
CA PRO A 186 7.83 -22.08 -22.62
C PRO A 186 8.36 -20.66 -22.82
N GLY A 187 9.43 -20.48 -23.60
CA GLY A 187 9.99 -19.17 -23.91
C GLY A 187 8.99 -18.26 -24.64
N LYS A 188 8.26 -18.79 -25.63
CA LYS A 188 7.24 -18.04 -26.37
C LYS A 188 6.03 -17.70 -25.52
N GLN A 189 5.61 -18.61 -24.63
CA GLN A 189 4.54 -18.34 -23.66
C GLN A 189 4.94 -17.19 -22.73
N ARG A 190 6.15 -17.24 -22.14
CA ARG A 190 6.66 -16.16 -21.27
C ARG A 190 6.81 -14.83 -22.01
N GLN A 191 7.26 -14.84 -23.26
CA GLN A 191 7.38 -13.62 -24.05
C GLN A 191 6.02 -12.94 -24.26
N ARG A 192 4.99 -13.71 -24.60
CA ARG A 192 3.62 -13.20 -24.75
C ARG A 192 3.07 -12.67 -23.43
N ALA A 193 3.18 -13.47 -22.36
CA ALA A 193 2.69 -13.06 -21.05
C ALA A 193 3.37 -11.77 -20.54
N ARG A 194 4.67 -11.59 -20.80
CA ARG A 194 5.40 -10.34 -20.48
C ARG A 194 4.94 -9.15 -21.33
N ALA A 195 4.59 -9.37 -22.59
CA ALA A 195 4.03 -8.32 -23.46
C ALA A 195 2.65 -7.90 -22.96
N ASP A 196 1.78 -8.85 -22.64
CA ASP A 196 0.44 -8.61 -22.10
C ASP A 196 0.49 -7.92 -20.73
N ALA A 197 1.40 -8.37 -19.85
CA ALA A 197 1.64 -7.74 -18.55
C ALA A 197 2.10 -6.28 -18.69
N LYS A 198 3.00 -6.00 -19.65
CA LYS A 198 3.45 -4.64 -19.96
C LYS A 198 2.26 -3.79 -20.40
N GLN A 199 1.45 -4.27 -21.33
CA GLN A 199 0.28 -3.55 -21.82
C GLN A 199 -0.69 -3.22 -20.68
N ARG A 200 -1.04 -4.20 -19.84
CA ARG A 200 -1.96 -3.99 -18.71
C ARG A 200 -1.41 -3.01 -17.68
N ARG A 201 -0.11 -3.04 -17.42
CA ARG A 201 0.54 -2.04 -16.57
C ARG A 201 0.49 -0.65 -17.20
N ASP A 202 0.78 -0.52 -18.51
CA ASP A 202 0.71 0.76 -19.22
C ASP A 202 -0.72 1.34 -19.16
N GLU A 203 -1.74 0.47 -19.25
CA GLU A 203 -3.14 0.85 -19.07
C GLU A 203 -3.47 1.33 -17.65
N LEU A 204 -2.97 0.64 -16.61
CA LEU A 204 -3.09 1.08 -15.22
C LEU A 204 -2.38 2.42 -15.00
N PHE A 205 -1.18 2.57 -15.55
CA PHE A 205 -0.38 3.80 -15.43
C PHE A 205 -1.12 5.00 -16.03
N GLN A 206 -1.72 4.84 -17.22
CA GLN A 206 -2.54 5.89 -17.83
C GLN A 206 -3.78 6.23 -17.00
N LEU A 207 -4.48 5.22 -16.44
CA LEU A 207 -5.61 5.45 -15.56
C LEU A 207 -5.20 6.25 -14.31
N LEU A 208 -4.10 5.89 -13.66
CA LEU A 208 -3.61 6.60 -12.48
C LEU A 208 -3.23 8.05 -12.79
N GLN A 209 -2.62 8.31 -13.96
CA GLN A 209 -2.34 9.67 -14.41
C GLN A 209 -3.62 10.48 -14.60
N GLN A 210 -4.65 9.89 -15.19
CA GLN A 210 -5.96 10.53 -15.35
C GLN A 210 -6.61 10.84 -14.00
N LEU A 211 -6.65 9.85 -13.10
CA LEU A 211 -7.28 9.98 -11.78
C LEU A 211 -6.58 10.98 -10.86
N LEU A 212 -5.29 11.21 -11.05
CA LEU A 212 -4.50 12.12 -10.22
C LEU A 212 -4.16 13.45 -10.92
N THR A 213 -4.89 13.77 -11.99
CA THR A 213 -4.83 15.09 -12.64
C THR A 213 -5.96 15.97 -12.11
N HIS A 214 -5.61 17.11 -11.50
CA HIS A 214 -6.57 18.12 -11.08
C HIS A 214 -6.68 19.21 -12.16
N PRO A 215 -7.89 19.76 -12.47
CA PRO A 215 -8.05 20.74 -13.54
C PRO A 215 -7.24 22.05 -13.37
N GLN A 216 -6.95 22.43 -12.13
CA GLN A 216 -6.30 23.71 -11.79
C GLN A 216 -4.85 23.56 -11.31
N HIS A 217 -4.35 22.32 -11.13
CA HIS A 217 -3.02 22.06 -10.58
C HIS A 217 -2.26 21.08 -11.48
N SER A 218 -0.95 20.97 -11.28
CA SER A 218 -0.16 19.91 -11.92
C SER A 218 -0.70 18.52 -11.54
N SER A 219 -0.48 17.51 -12.36
CA SER A 219 -0.76 16.13 -11.98
C SER A 219 0.23 15.64 -10.91
N ILE A 220 -0.22 14.77 -10.02
CA ILE A 220 0.69 14.10 -9.08
C ILE A 220 1.60 13.17 -9.91
N PRO A 221 2.93 13.27 -9.80
CA PRO A 221 3.83 12.38 -10.54
C PRO A 221 3.60 10.92 -10.15
N VAL A 222 3.65 10.03 -11.14
CA VAL A 222 3.50 8.58 -10.94
C VAL A 222 4.79 7.90 -11.39
N GLN A 223 5.29 6.98 -10.57
CA GLN A 223 6.34 6.04 -10.89
C GLN A 223 5.80 4.62 -10.71
N ILE A 224 6.01 3.78 -11.71
CA ILE A 224 5.53 2.40 -11.69
C ILE A 224 6.62 1.45 -12.15
N CYS A 225 6.71 0.29 -11.49
CA CYS A 225 7.58 -0.78 -11.89
C CYS A 225 6.85 -2.12 -11.87
N THR A 226 7.30 -3.05 -12.73
CA THR A 226 6.82 -4.42 -12.70
C THR A 226 7.68 -5.23 -11.74
N VAL A 227 7.09 -5.90 -10.75
CA VAL A 227 7.79 -6.83 -9.86
C VAL A 227 7.33 -8.25 -10.16
N ASP A 228 8.29 -9.12 -10.48
CA ASP A 228 8.01 -10.53 -10.75
C ASP A 228 8.34 -11.37 -9.52
N TRP A 229 7.33 -11.88 -8.82
CA TRP A 229 7.52 -12.69 -7.61
C TRP A 229 8.15 -14.07 -7.88
N ASP A 230 8.19 -14.57 -9.12
CA ASP A 230 8.85 -15.86 -9.42
C ASP A 230 10.38 -15.78 -9.24
N ASP A 231 10.99 -14.70 -9.72
CA ASP A 231 12.44 -14.49 -9.75
C ASP A 231 12.90 -13.25 -8.94
N GLY A 232 11.96 -12.48 -8.38
CA GLY A 232 12.22 -11.27 -7.60
C GLY A 232 12.72 -10.07 -8.39
N SER A 233 12.75 -10.15 -9.72
CA SER A 233 13.28 -9.06 -10.55
C SER A 233 12.31 -7.90 -10.71
N VAL A 234 12.88 -6.70 -10.83
CA VAL A 234 12.15 -5.48 -11.18
C VAL A 234 12.38 -5.18 -12.66
N LYS A 235 11.29 -4.96 -13.38
CA LYS A 235 11.30 -4.83 -14.84
C LYS A 235 10.58 -3.56 -15.25
N GLN A 236 11.02 -3.02 -16.39
CA GLN A 236 10.28 -2.04 -17.19
C GLN A 236 9.83 -0.78 -16.38
N PRO A 237 10.71 -0.10 -15.64
CA PRO A 237 10.29 1.10 -14.91
C PRO A 237 9.69 2.15 -15.85
N GLN A 238 8.70 2.89 -15.36
CA GLN A 238 8.07 4.02 -16.06
C GLN A 238 7.82 5.17 -15.08
N GLN A 239 7.83 6.38 -15.60
CA GLN A 239 7.53 7.59 -14.84
C GLN A 239 6.73 8.58 -15.67
N SER A 240 5.94 9.42 -15.01
CA SER A 240 5.20 10.51 -15.67
C SER A 240 6.18 11.47 -16.36
N PRO A 241 5.86 11.98 -17.56
CA PRO A 241 6.77 12.84 -18.33
C PRO A 241 7.06 14.18 -17.64
N TYR A 242 6.18 14.62 -16.74
CA TYR A 242 6.31 15.86 -15.97
C TYR A 242 7.02 15.68 -14.61
N CYS A 243 7.55 14.48 -14.33
CA CYS A 243 8.31 14.19 -13.11
C CYS A 243 9.74 14.74 -13.24
N CYS A 244 9.93 16.05 -13.03
CA CYS A 244 11.27 16.64 -13.06
C CYS A 244 12.06 16.40 -11.76
N ALA A 245 11.40 16.01 -10.67
CA ALA A 245 11.98 16.00 -9.33
C ALA A 245 12.55 14.65 -8.89
N VAL A 246 12.15 13.53 -9.50
CA VAL A 246 12.58 12.19 -9.08
C VAL A 246 13.02 11.38 -10.30
N ASP A 247 14.26 10.89 -10.26
CA ASP A 247 14.86 10.08 -11.31
C ASP A 247 14.26 8.66 -11.32
N ILE A 248 14.01 8.11 -12.50
CA ILE A 248 13.63 6.71 -12.69
C ILE A 248 14.68 5.75 -12.13
N ALA A 249 15.94 6.19 -12.04
CA ALA A 249 17.03 5.45 -11.40
C ALA A 249 16.82 5.20 -9.89
N THR A 250 15.86 5.88 -9.25
CA THR A 250 15.48 5.63 -7.85
C THR A 250 14.69 4.34 -7.66
N ILE A 251 14.15 3.75 -8.74
CA ILE A 251 13.45 2.47 -8.69
C ILE A 251 14.46 1.34 -8.52
N PRO A 252 14.39 0.54 -7.44
CA PRO A 252 15.35 -0.55 -7.21
C PRO A 252 15.29 -1.62 -8.29
N ALA A 253 16.42 -2.30 -8.54
CA ALA A 253 16.47 -3.43 -9.47
C ALA A 253 15.94 -4.74 -8.87
N GLN A 254 15.86 -4.83 -7.54
CA GLN A 254 15.46 -6.02 -6.80
C GLN A 254 14.11 -5.82 -6.10
N GLY A 255 13.22 -6.81 -6.21
CA GLY A 255 11.86 -6.74 -5.69
C GLY A 255 11.83 -6.53 -4.18
N LYS A 256 12.71 -7.18 -3.42
CA LYS A 256 12.76 -7.00 -1.95
C LYS A 256 13.05 -5.54 -1.56
N GLN A 257 13.92 -4.86 -2.32
CA GLN A 257 14.20 -3.44 -2.11
C GLN A 257 13.01 -2.55 -2.50
N VAL A 258 12.20 -2.97 -3.50
CA VAL A 258 10.94 -2.29 -3.84
C VAL A 258 10.00 -2.27 -2.63
N PHE A 259 9.77 -3.39 -1.95
CA PHE A 259 8.87 -3.45 -0.79
C PHE A 259 9.50 -2.87 0.49
N GLY A 260 10.83 -2.96 0.63
CA GLY A 260 11.57 -2.48 1.80
C GLY A 260 11.83 -0.97 1.78
N GLU A 261 12.67 -0.51 0.86
CA GLU A 261 13.24 0.85 0.83
C GLU A 261 12.40 1.79 -0.04
N TRP A 262 12.03 1.37 -1.26
CA TRP A 262 11.24 2.21 -2.16
C TRP A 262 9.80 2.37 -1.70
N SER A 263 9.25 1.36 -1.00
CA SER A 263 8.01 1.44 -0.24
C SER A 263 6.84 2.02 -1.06
N PRO A 264 6.28 1.23 -2.01
CA PRO A 264 5.22 1.71 -2.88
C PRO A 264 3.97 2.10 -2.09
N HIS A 265 3.26 3.10 -2.62
CA HIS A 265 1.96 3.56 -2.13
C HIS A 265 0.82 2.69 -2.62
N LEU A 266 0.99 2.10 -3.80
CA LEU A 266 0.02 1.23 -4.45
C LEU A 266 0.68 -0.08 -4.85
N ILE A 267 0.02 -1.18 -4.47
CA ILE A 267 0.42 -2.54 -4.84
C ILE A 267 -0.72 -3.10 -5.67
N TYR A 268 -0.44 -3.42 -6.93
CA TYR A 268 -1.43 -3.98 -7.85
C TYR A 268 -1.06 -5.41 -8.19
N VAL A 269 -1.84 -6.39 -7.72
CA VAL A 269 -1.68 -7.81 -8.02
C VAL A 269 -2.66 -8.21 -9.13
N GLN A 270 -2.10 -8.54 -10.28
CA GLN A 270 -2.86 -8.84 -11.49
C GLN A 270 -3.43 -10.27 -11.49
N GLY A 271 -4.55 -10.43 -12.21
CA GLY A 271 -5.16 -11.73 -12.49
C GLY A 271 -4.31 -12.65 -13.38
N GLY A 272 -4.59 -13.94 -13.32
CA GLY A 272 -3.88 -15.00 -14.04
C GLY A 272 -4.18 -16.32 -13.35
N ASN A 273 -3.22 -17.26 -13.35
CA ASN A 273 -3.38 -18.50 -12.60
C ASN A 273 -3.14 -18.25 -11.10
N THR A 274 -4.17 -18.47 -10.29
CA THR A 274 -4.12 -18.20 -8.85
C THR A 274 -3.15 -19.10 -8.08
N PHE A 275 -3.06 -20.38 -8.46
CA PHE A 275 -2.17 -21.34 -7.81
C PHE A 275 -0.69 -21.01 -8.02
N TRP A 276 -0.33 -20.63 -9.25
CA TRP A 276 1.02 -20.16 -9.58
C TRP A 276 1.38 -18.89 -8.81
N LEU A 277 0.45 -17.94 -8.72
CA LEU A 277 0.66 -16.70 -7.95
C LEU A 277 0.97 -17.01 -6.49
N HIS A 278 0.18 -17.87 -5.85
CA HIS A 278 0.40 -18.30 -4.46
C HIS A 278 1.74 -19.04 -4.30
N HIS A 279 2.07 -19.94 -5.23
CA HIS A 279 3.35 -20.66 -5.23
C HIS A 279 4.54 -19.70 -5.25
N CYS A 280 4.56 -18.74 -6.18
CA CYS A 280 5.64 -17.75 -6.28
C CYS A 280 5.71 -16.85 -5.05
N MET A 281 4.56 -16.41 -4.53
CA MET A 281 4.48 -15.63 -3.30
C MET A 281 5.15 -16.37 -2.13
N THR A 282 4.77 -17.63 -1.91
CA THR A 282 5.27 -18.47 -0.82
C THR A 282 6.75 -18.78 -0.99
N LYS A 283 7.16 -19.22 -2.20
CA LYS A 283 8.55 -19.52 -2.55
C LYS A 283 9.49 -18.34 -2.28
N GLY A 284 9.02 -17.13 -2.56
CA GLY A 284 9.80 -15.92 -2.37
C GLY A 284 9.61 -15.24 -1.02
N HIS A 285 8.77 -15.76 -0.12
CA HIS A 285 8.38 -15.08 1.13
C HIS A 285 7.88 -13.65 0.91
N TRP A 286 7.07 -13.44 -0.13
CA TRP A 286 6.53 -12.12 -0.50
C TRP A 286 5.30 -11.74 0.33
N ASP A 287 4.62 -12.72 0.89
CA ASP A 287 3.53 -12.57 1.86
C ASP A 287 3.97 -11.68 3.03
N THR A 288 5.10 -12.02 3.66
CA THR A 288 5.61 -11.28 4.82
C THR A 288 5.96 -9.83 4.44
N ASP A 289 6.67 -9.62 3.33
CA ASP A 289 7.03 -8.26 2.89
C ASP A 289 5.80 -7.41 2.56
N LEU A 290 4.82 -8.02 1.90
CA LEU A 290 3.58 -7.36 1.50
C LEU A 290 2.77 -6.93 2.73
N LEU A 291 2.56 -7.85 3.68
CA LEU A 291 1.79 -7.57 4.90
C LEU A 291 2.49 -6.51 5.75
N GLN A 292 3.81 -6.62 5.94
CA GLN A 292 4.60 -5.61 6.67
C GLN A 292 4.54 -4.23 6.00
N LEU A 293 4.62 -4.19 4.67
CA LEU A 293 4.50 -2.94 3.93
C LEU A 293 3.12 -2.31 4.15
N CYS A 294 2.04 -3.07 3.95
CA CYS A 294 0.66 -2.60 4.17
C CYS A 294 0.46 -2.03 5.58
N GLN A 295 0.95 -2.72 6.62
CA GLN A 295 0.88 -2.29 8.01
C GLN A 295 1.69 -1.02 8.28
N ARG A 296 2.94 -0.97 7.81
CA ARG A 296 3.85 0.15 8.10
C ARG A 296 3.47 1.42 7.36
N THR A 297 3.06 1.30 6.10
CA THR A 297 2.99 2.45 5.19
C THR A 297 1.57 2.87 4.85
N ASN A 298 0.57 2.07 5.19
CA ASN A 298 -0.80 2.20 4.69
C ASN A 298 -0.83 2.15 3.15
N ALA A 299 0.00 1.27 2.57
CA ALA A 299 -0.04 1.01 1.13
C ALA A 299 -1.43 0.51 0.73
N PHE A 300 -1.95 1.07 -0.36
CA PHE A 300 -3.22 0.69 -0.94
C PHE A 300 -3.03 -0.59 -1.75
N TYR A 301 -3.79 -1.64 -1.46
CA TYR A 301 -3.74 -2.90 -2.21
C TYR A 301 -4.84 -2.94 -3.27
N ILE A 302 -4.50 -3.39 -4.48
CA ILE A 302 -5.47 -3.77 -5.49
C ILE A 302 -5.20 -5.21 -5.91
N GLY A 303 -6.19 -6.08 -5.71
CA GLY A 303 -6.17 -7.45 -6.21
C GLY A 303 -7.15 -7.61 -7.35
N ALA A 304 -6.70 -8.03 -8.53
CA ALA A 304 -7.58 -8.34 -9.65
C ALA A 304 -7.65 -9.85 -9.89
N SER A 305 -8.86 -10.43 -9.96
CA SER A 305 -9.10 -11.84 -10.20
C SER A 305 -8.28 -12.72 -9.23
N ALA A 306 -7.23 -13.43 -9.69
CA ALA A 306 -6.30 -14.16 -8.84
C ALA A 306 -5.75 -13.34 -7.65
N GLY A 307 -5.43 -12.05 -7.86
CA GLY A 307 -4.97 -11.17 -6.78
C GLY A 307 -6.06 -10.85 -5.73
N ALA A 308 -7.33 -10.89 -6.12
CA ALA A 308 -8.46 -10.73 -5.20
C ALA A 308 -8.68 -12.01 -4.37
N ILE A 309 -8.58 -13.18 -5.00
CA ILE A 309 -8.66 -14.47 -4.31
C ILE A 309 -7.51 -14.59 -3.30
N LEU A 310 -6.28 -14.28 -3.72
CA LEU A 310 -5.10 -14.32 -2.85
C LEU A 310 -5.26 -13.44 -1.60
N ALA A 311 -5.91 -12.28 -1.71
CA ALA A 311 -6.13 -11.39 -0.57
C ALA A 311 -7.12 -11.95 0.46
N GLY A 312 -7.98 -12.89 0.07
CA GLY A 312 -8.97 -13.50 0.95
C GLY A 312 -8.38 -14.48 1.97
N ARG A 313 -9.27 -15.09 2.76
CA ARG A 313 -8.89 -16.09 3.77
C ARG A 313 -8.40 -17.40 3.14
N TRP A 314 -9.08 -17.88 2.11
CA TRP A 314 -8.82 -19.19 1.52
C TRP A 314 -8.62 -19.13 0.01
N MET A 315 -7.67 -19.92 -0.49
CA MET A 315 -7.39 -20.07 -1.92
C MET A 315 -8.45 -20.91 -2.65
N GLN A 316 -9.25 -21.68 -1.91
CA GLN A 316 -10.15 -22.69 -2.45
C GLN A 316 -11.20 -22.16 -3.43
N THR A 317 -11.54 -20.86 -3.41
CA THR A 317 -12.50 -20.28 -4.35
C THR A 317 -11.99 -20.33 -5.79
N ALA A 318 -10.67 -20.41 -6.00
CA ALA A 318 -10.05 -20.65 -7.31
C ALA A 318 -10.36 -22.06 -7.85
N CYS A 319 -10.56 -23.05 -6.97
CA CYS A 319 -10.84 -24.43 -7.35
C CYS A 319 -12.23 -24.62 -7.95
N TRP A 320 -13.18 -23.72 -7.66
CA TRP A 320 -14.60 -23.98 -7.95
C TRP A 320 -14.95 -23.85 -9.43
N LYS A 321 -14.29 -22.96 -10.17
CA LYS A 321 -14.54 -22.80 -11.62
C LYS A 321 -13.65 -23.67 -12.48
N GLU A 322 -12.57 -24.20 -11.90
CA GLU A 322 -11.54 -24.98 -12.60
C GLU A 322 -10.91 -24.21 -13.79
N TRP A 323 -10.90 -22.87 -13.72
CA TRP A 323 -10.27 -22.00 -14.73
C TRP A 323 -8.75 -21.91 -14.53
N ASP A 324 -8.29 -22.07 -13.29
CA ASP A 324 -6.87 -22.08 -12.94
C ASP A 324 -6.39 -23.52 -12.87
N ASP A 325 -5.37 -23.87 -13.65
CA ASP A 325 -4.78 -25.21 -13.67
C ASP A 325 -3.80 -25.39 -12.48
N PRO A 326 -4.07 -26.28 -11.51
CA PRO A 326 -3.18 -26.53 -10.38
C PRO A 326 -1.89 -27.28 -10.77
N ARG A 327 -1.89 -27.98 -11.92
CA ARG A 327 -0.73 -28.77 -12.41
C ARG A 327 0.49 -27.91 -12.75
N VAL A 328 0.35 -26.59 -12.76
CA VAL A 328 1.46 -25.64 -12.92
C VAL A 328 2.31 -25.53 -11.66
N VAL A 329 1.86 -26.05 -10.52
CA VAL A 329 2.56 -26.03 -9.23
C VAL A 329 3.04 -27.44 -8.88
N PRO A 330 4.36 -27.70 -8.88
CA PRO A 330 4.91 -29.01 -8.51
C PRO A 330 4.54 -29.40 -7.06
N GLY A 331 4.04 -30.62 -6.87
CA GLY A 331 3.61 -31.16 -5.58
C GLY A 331 2.23 -30.71 -5.11
N MET A 332 1.51 -29.90 -5.89
CA MET A 332 0.15 -29.43 -5.60
C MET A 332 -0.74 -29.48 -6.85
N GLU A 333 -0.61 -30.56 -7.62
CA GLU A 333 -1.22 -30.69 -8.95
C GLU A 333 -2.73 -30.96 -8.92
N GLU A 334 -3.27 -31.35 -7.77
CA GLU A 334 -4.69 -31.70 -7.60
C GLU A 334 -5.46 -30.58 -6.90
N TYR A 335 -6.70 -30.30 -7.33
CA TYR A 335 -7.53 -29.27 -6.70
C TYR A 335 -7.76 -29.49 -5.20
N GLY A 336 -7.86 -30.76 -4.76
CA GLY A 336 -8.02 -31.11 -3.35
C GLY A 336 -6.85 -30.66 -2.47
N ALA A 337 -5.64 -30.51 -3.04
CA ALA A 337 -4.48 -30.00 -2.30
C ALA A 337 -4.60 -28.51 -1.93
N TRP A 338 -5.56 -27.79 -2.53
CA TRP A 338 -5.77 -26.35 -2.37
C TRP A 338 -6.96 -25.98 -1.49
N GLU A 339 -7.80 -26.94 -1.08
CA GLU A 339 -9.03 -26.68 -0.32
C GLU A 339 -8.76 -26.03 1.05
N SER A 340 -7.64 -26.37 1.69
CA SER A 340 -7.24 -25.83 3.00
C SER A 340 -6.04 -24.89 2.95
N VAL A 341 -5.68 -24.40 1.76
CA VAL A 341 -4.57 -23.46 1.60
C VAL A 341 -5.06 -22.05 1.91
N ALA A 342 -4.44 -21.42 2.91
CA ALA A 342 -4.73 -20.05 3.29
C ALA A 342 -4.29 -19.06 2.20
N GLY A 343 -5.05 -17.99 2.04
CA GLY A 343 -4.61 -16.79 1.33
C GLY A 343 -3.84 -15.85 2.28
N LEU A 344 -3.84 -14.56 1.97
CA LEU A 344 -3.18 -13.52 2.77
C LEU A 344 -4.01 -13.06 3.98
N GLN A 345 -5.30 -13.44 4.07
CA GLN A 345 -6.19 -13.05 5.17
C GLN A 345 -6.26 -11.52 5.38
N MET A 346 -6.14 -10.75 4.31
CA MET A 346 -6.08 -9.28 4.38
C MET A 346 -7.39 -8.63 4.84
N MET A 347 -8.50 -9.37 4.75
CA MET A 347 -9.84 -8.94 5.14
C MET A 347 -10.39 -9.81 6.28
N GLY A 348 -9.53 -10.31 7.18
CA GLY A 348 -9.94 -11.22 8.24
C GLY A 348 -10.56 -12.49 7.67
N GLU A 349 -11.82 -12.75 8.01
CA GLU A 349 -12.47 -14.02 7.68
C GLU A 349 -12.96 -14.15 6.23
N TYR A 350 -13.02 -13.04 5.47
CA TYR A 350 -13.64 -13.04 4.16
C TYR A 350 -12.77 -13.66 3.05
N SER A 351 -13.39 -14.49 2.21
CA SER A 351 -12.86 -14.98 0.94
C SER A 351 -13.62 -14.38 -0.24
N VAL A 352 -13.01 -14.33 -1.42
CA VAL A 352 -13.63 -13.76 -2.63
C VAL A 352 -13.81 -14.81 -3.71
N PHE A 353 -14.99 -14.82 -4.33
CA PHE A 353 -15.28 -15.54 -5.57
C PHE A 353 -15.51 -14.53 -6.71
N VAL A 354 -14.53 -14.41 -7.60
CA VAL A 354 -14.52 -13.45 -8.71
C VAL A 354 -15.18 -14.00 -9.98
N HIS A 355 -15.54 -13.13 -10.91
CA HIS A 355 -16.28 -13.44 -12.14
C HIS A 355 -17.57 -14.22 -11.85
N TYR A 356 -18.28 -13.79 -10.81
CA TYR A 356 -19.58 -14.34 -10.45
C TYR A 356 -20.61 -13.94 -11.51
N ASP A 357 -21.33 -14.94 -11.97
CA ASP A 357 -22.48 -14.84 -12.85
C ASP A 357 -23.54 -15.72 -12.20
N GLU A 358 -24.70 -15.15 -11.90
CA GLU A 358 -25.70 -15.81 -11.09
C GLU A 358 -26.29 -17.02 -11.82
N GLU A 359 -26.55 -16.90 -13.12
CA GLU A 359 -27.10 -17.96 -13.95
C GLU A 359 -26.16 -19.17 -14.01
N GLN A 360 -24.85 -18.92 -14.10
CA GLN A 360 -23.85 -19.97 -14.22
C GLN A 360 -23.42 -20.57 -12.88
N TRP A 361 -23.28 -19.75 -11.83
CA TRP A 361 -22.49 -20.14 -10.65
C TRP A 361 -23.28 -20.23 -9.34
N VAL A 362 -24.54 -19.80 -9.28
CA VAL A 362 -25.30 -19.74 -8.01
C VAL A 362 -25.32 -21.08 -7.27
N THR A 363 -25.71 -22.17 -7.93
CA THR A 363 -25.80 -23.51 -7.31
C THR A 363 -24.46 -23.97 -6.77
N ARG A 364 -23.38 -23.77 -7.55
CA ARG A 364 -22.03 -24.19 -7.16
C ARG A 364 -21.51 -23.37 -5.99
N VAL A 365 -21.72 -22.06 -6.01
CA VAL A 365 -21.33 -21.17 -4.91
C VAL A 365 -22.10 -21.54 -3.65
N GLU A 366 -23.42 -21.76 -3.73
CA GLU A 366 -24.22 -22.17 -2.57
C GLU A 366 -23.76 -23.50 -1.97
N GLU A 367 -23.50 -24.51 -2.80
CA GLU A 367 -23.04 -25.81 -2.35
C GLU A 367 -21.65 -25.71 -1.69
N LYS A 368 -20.67 -25.15 -2.40
CA LYS A 368 -19.28 -25.09 -1.93
C LYS A 368 -19.10 -24.14 -0.75
N SER A 369 -19.84 -23.03 -0.70
CA SER A 369 -19.77 -22.10 0.42
C SER A 369 -20.37 -22.66 1.72
N ARG A 370 -21.27 -23.66 1.67
CA ARG A 370 -21.73 -24.36 2.88
C ARG A 370 -20.66 -25.29 3.46
N ALA A 371 -19.81 -25.84 2.62
CA ALA A 371 -18.70 -26.71 3.03
C ALA A 371 -17.45 -25.92 3.49
N MET A 372 -17.36 -24.63 3.14
CA MET A 372 -16.29 -23.74 3.58
C MET A 372 -16.37 -23.44 5.07
N GLU A 373 -15.21 -23.38 5.73
CA GLU A 373 -15.10 -22.88 7.11
C GLU A 373 -15.69 -21.46 7.23
N GLY A 374 -16.60 -21.27 8.19
CA GLY A 374 -17.36 -20.01 8.34
C GLY A 374 -18.56 -19.85 7.39
N GLY A 375 -18.72 -20.77 6.44
CA GLY A 375 -19.89 -20.86 5.59
C GLY A 375 -20.05 -19.72 4.57
N ARG A 376 -21.28 -19.56 4.04
CA ARG A 376 -21.64 -18.52 3.04
C ARG A 376 -21.38 -17.09 3.51
N ARG A 377 -21.44 -16.84 4.82
CA ARG A 377 -21.30 -15.49 5.41
C ARG A 377 -19.91 -14.90 5.19
N HIS A 378 -18.89 -15.75 5.06
CA HIS A 378 -17.50 -15.33 4.86
C HIS A 378 -17.09 -15.36 3.37
N LEU A 379 -18.05 -15.38 2.46
CA LEU A 379 -17.80 -15.37 1.02
C LEU A 379 -18.39 -14.13 0.36
N ILE A 380 -17.54 -13.36 -0.32
CA ILE A 380 -17.95 -12.25 -1.17
C ILE A 380 -17.92 -12.71 -2.62
N THR A 381 -19.05 -12.67 -3.31
CA THR A 381 -19.17 -12.96 -4.74
C THR A 381 -19.13 -11.67 -5.53
N LEU A 382 -18.26 -11.59 -6.55
CA LEU A 382 -18.08 -10.39 -7.36
C LEU A 382 -18.31 -10.66 -8.83
N ARG A 383 -19.23 -9.91 -9.42
CA ARG A 383 -19.37 -9.81 -10.88
C ARG A 383 -18.21 -9.04 -11.50
N ASP A 384 -18.11 -9.06 -12.82
CA ASP A 384 -17.05 -8.38 -13.56
C ASP A 384 -17.10 -6.86 -13.43
N ASP A 385 -18.30 -6.29 -13.35
CA ASP A 385 -18.58 -4.86 -13.18
C ASP A 385 -18.44 -4.36 -11.73
N GLN A 386 -18.13 -5.26 -10.80
CA GLN A 386 -18.07 -4.98 -9.38
C GLN A 386 -16.64 -4.94 -8.84
N ALA A 387 -16.47 -4.14 -7.79
CA ALA A 387 -15.29 -4.08 -6.95
C ALA A 387 -15.70 -4.23 -5.48
N VAL A 388 -14.79 -4.70 -4.64
CA VAL A 388 -14.90 -4.64 -3.18
C VAL A 388 -13.95 -3.57 -2.69
N TYR A 389 -14.47 -2.56 -2.02
CA TYR A 389 -13.67 -1.66 -1.22
C TYR A 389 -13.55 -2.21 0.20
N VAL A 390 -12.32 -2.29 0.67
CA VAL A 390 -11.97 -2.71 2.03
C VAL A 390 -11.46 -1.49 2.78
N ASN A 391 -12.01 -1.23 3.95
CA ASN A 391 -11.52 -0.26 4.92
C ASN A 391 -11.28 -0.96 6.26
N GLY A 392 -10.07 -1.47 6.49
CA GLY A 392 -9.73 -2.17 7.72
C GLY A 392 -9.72 -1.28 8.96
N ARG A 393 -9.62 0.04 8.81
CA ARG A 393 -9.73 0.96 9.96
C ARG A 393 -11.14 1.02 10.52
N GLN A 394 -12.14 0.87 9.66
CA GLN A 394 -13.55 0.86 10.02
C GLN A 394 -14.12 -0.57 10.05
N LEU A 395 -13.27 -1.59 9.82
CA LEU A 395 -13.65 -3.00 9.64
C LEU A 395 -14.83 -3.14 8.66
N GLU A 396 -14.74 -2.42 7.54
CA GLU A 396 -15.82 -2.29 6.60
C GLU A 396 -15.46 -2.85 5.22
N VAL A 397 -16.40 -3.62 4.66
CA VAL A 397 -16.36 -4.08 3.27
C VAL A 397 -17.58 -3.52 2.53
N ARG A 398 -17.36 -2.86 1.38
CA ARG A 398 -18.42 -2.35 0.50
C ARG A 398 -18.26 -2.90 -0.91
N ILE A 399 -19.36 -3.33 -1.54
CA ILE A 399 -19.36 -3.65 -2.98
C ILE A 399 -19.69 -2.38 -3.77
N LEU A 400 -18.84 -2.05 -4.74
CA LEU A 400 -18.98 -0.91 -5.63
C LEU A 400 -19.36 -1.43 -7.02
N SER A 401 -20.46 -0.96 -7.61
CA SER A 401 -20.94 -1.35 -8.94
C SER A 401 -21.02 -0.16 -9.90
N SER A 402 -20.90 -0.42 -11.20
CA SER A 402 -20.98 0.60 -12.25
C SER A 402 -22.40 1.15 -12.48
N LEU A 403 -23.44 0.36 -12.20
CA LEU A 403 -24.83 0.65 -12.59
C LEU A 403 -25.65 1.46 -11.57
N GLU A 404 -25.15 1.71 -10.36
CA GLU A 404 -25.92 2.40 -9.30
C GLU A 404 -25.05 3.34 -8.45
N THR A 405 -25.53 4.58 -8.30
CA THR A 405 -25.18 5.49 -7.19
C THR A 405 -25.51 4.78 -5.87
N PHE A 406 -24.46 4.47 -5.09
CA PHE A 406 -24.51 4.05 -3.68
C PHE A 406 -25.74 3.23 -3.25
N VAL A 407 -25.74 1.91 -3.51
CA VAL A 407 -26.45 0.99 -2.62
C VAL A 407 -25.54 0.76 -1.41
N GLU A 408 -25.71 1.57 -0.36
CA GLU A 408 -25.15 1.24 0.96
C GLU A 408 -25.79 -0.05 1.47
N LYS A 409 -25.25 -1.21 1.09
CA LYS A 409 -25.30 -2.36 1.98
C LYS A 409 -24.32 -2.06 3.12
N LYS A 410 -24.79 -1.29 4.10
CA LYS A 410 -24.23 -1.37 5.44
C LYS A 410 -24.41 -2.82 5.83
N ILE A 411 -23.34 -3.62 5.82
CA ILE A 411 -23.33 -4.89 6.54
C ILE A 411 -23.37 -4.44 8.00
N ALA A 412 -24.56 -4.07 8.46
CA ALA A 412 -24.83 -3.79 9.84
C ALA A 412 -24.47 -5.09 10.55
N SER A 413 -23.58 -4.96 11.51
CA SER A 413 -23.33 -5.92 12.56
C SER A 413 -24.67 -6.36 13.19
N ASN A 414 -25.33 -7.33 12.57
CA ASN A 414 -26.05 -8.36 13.29
C ASN A 414 -25.08 -9.52 13.54
N LEU A 415 -23.91 -9.14 14.09
CA LEU A 415 -23.00 -10.01 14.83
C LEU A 415 -23.35 -9.84 16.31
#